data_AF-A0A7V8YBZ4-F1
#
_entry.id   AF-A0A7V8YBZ4-F1
#
_cell.length_a   1.000
_cell.length_b   1.000
_cell.length_c   1.000
_cell.angle_alpha   90.00
_cell.angle_beta   90.00
_cell.angle_gamma   90.00
#
_symmetry.space_group_name_H-M   'P 1'
#
loop_
_entity.id
_entity.type
_entity.pdbx_description
1 polymer ?
#
loop_
_entity_poly.entity_id
_entity_poly.type
_entity_poly.pdbx_seq_one_letter_code
_entity_poly.pdbx_strand_id
1 'polypeptide(L)'
;AILGEMALLDPGPRSATATALTSGTTLGLSAAELAALQSEDPALASALLRAFTHTLAARVRDADTRIAAVSEGWSREQSAVVWRTLWLAS
;
A
#
# COMPACT_ATOMS: atom_id res chain seq x y z
N ALA A 1 10.54 -6.82 -0.90
CA ALA A 1 9.31 -6.07 -1.26
C ALA A 1 9.72 -4.87 -2.11
N ILE A 2 8.87 -4.44 -3.05
CA ILE A 2 9.12 -3.24 -3.87
C ILE A 2 8.60 -2.02 -3.11
N LEU A 3 9.34 -0.91 -3.13
CA LEU A 3 9.00 0.35 -2.46
C LEU A 3 9.27 1.51 -3.43
N GLY A 4 8.54 2.62 -3.29
CA GLY A 4 8.74 3.80 -4.13
C GLY A 4 8.19 3.67 -5.55
N GLU A 5 7.50 2.59 -5.87
CA GLU A 5 6.96 2.32 -7.20
C GLU A 5 5.88 3.32 -7.63
N MET A 6 5.11 3.85 -6.68
CA MET A 6 4.13 4.91 -6.97
C MET A 6 4.80 6.15 -7.53
N ALA A 7 5.85 6.64 -6.86
CA ALA A 7 6.58 7.83 -7.29
C ALA A 7 7.39 7.59 -8.57
N LEU A 8 7.74 6.34 -8.86
CA LEU A 8 8.39 5.95 -10.12
C LEU A 8 7.44 6.01 -11.32
N LEU A 9 6.16 5.64 -11.13
CA LEU A 9 5.15 5.56 -12.19
C LEU A 9 4.28 6.81 -12.33
N ASP A 10 3.97 7.46 -11.21
CA ASP A 10 3.17 8.67 -11.11
C ASP A 10 4.00 9.74 -10.38
N PRO A 11 4.65 10.66 -11.12
CA PRO A 11 5.55 11.65 -10.54
C PRO A 11 4.78 12.69 -9.72
N GLY A 12 4.59 12.37 -8.45
CA GLY A 12 4.09 13.25 -7.40
C GLY A 12 4.93 13.13 -6.11
N PRO A 13 4.54 13.83 -5.04
CA PRO A 13 5.20 13.70 -3.74
C PRO A 13 5.20 12.24 -3.25
N ARG A 14 6.23 11.84 -2.52
CA ARG A 14 6.30 10.50 -1.90
C ARG A 14 5.03 10.22 -1.09
N SER A 15 4.43 9.04 -1.31
CA SER A 15 3.21 8.63 -0.59
C SER A 15 3.47 8.28 0.88
N ALA A 16 4.71 7.90 1.22
CA ALA A 16 5.11 7.54 2.57
C ALA A 16 6.63 7.67 2.79
N THR A 17 7.04 7.52 4.06
CA THR A 17 8.45 7.32 4.44
C THR A 17 8.68 5.82 4.67
N ALA A 18 9.74 5.26 4.06
CA ALA A 18 10.20 3.91 4.36
C ALA A 18 11.48 4.00 5.22
N THR A 19 11.45 3.36 6.39
CA THR A 19 12.58 3.34 7.33
C THR A 19 13.06 1.90 7.50
N ALA A 20 14.36 1.67 7.35
CA ALA A 20 14.96 0.38 7.62
C ALA A 20 15.00 0.12 9.13
N LEU A 21 14.34 -0.95 9.59
CA LEU A 21 14.35 -1.36 10.99
C LEU A 21 15.55 -2.26 11.32
N THR A 22 16.15 -2.86 10.30
CA THR A 22 17.32 -3.73 10.36
C THR A 22 18.21 -3.48 9.16
N SER A 23 19.48 -3.90 9.24
CA SER A 23 20.42 -3.80 8.12
C SER A 23 19.97 -4.67 6.95
N GLY A 24 20.11 -4.15 5.74
CA GLY A 24 19.77 -4.87 4.51
C GLY A 24 20.30 -4.15 3.28
N THR A 25 20.16 -4.81 2.13
CA THR A 25 20.58 -4.27 0.83
C THR A 25 19.36 -4.13 -0.07
N THR A 26 19.32 -3.02 -0.83
CA THR A 26 18.26 -2.73 -1.79
C THR A 26 18.85 -2.50 -3.16
N LEU A 27 18.13 -2.90 -4.20
CA LEU A 27 18.41 -2.47 -5.56
C LEU A 27 17.65 -1.18 -5.84
N GLY A 28 18.36 -0.18 -6.35
CA GLY A 28 17.77 1.09 -6.79
C GLY A 28 17.38 1.02 -8.26
N LEU A 29 16.26 1.63 -8.61
CA LEU A 29 15.84 1.85 -10.00
C LEU A 29 15.21 3.24 -10.10
N SER A 30 15.78 4.08 -10.93
CA SER A 30 15.29 5.42 -11.25
C SER A 30 14.33 5.41 -12.45
N ALA A 31 13.57 6.49 -12.62
CA ALA A 31 12.69 6.66 -13.78
C ALA A 31 13.48 6.69 -15.10
N ALA A 32 14.69 7.28 -15.08
CA ALA A 32 15.57 7.32 -16.24
C ALA A 32 16.09 5.91 -16.60
N GLU A 33 16.49 5.11 -15.62
CA GLU A 33 16.91 3.72 -15.84
C GLU A 33 15.76 2.85 -16.33
N LEU A 34 14.56 3.02 -15.79
CA LEU A 34 13.38 2.30 -16.30
C LEU A 34 13.02 2.73 -17.74
N ALA A 35 13.20 4.00 -18.09
CA ALA A 35 12.99 4.50 -19.45
C ALA A 35 14.02 3.94 -20.44
N ALA A 36 15.30 3.90 -20.05
CA ALA A 36 16.35 3.26 -20.85
C ALA A 36 16.04 1.77 -21.06
N LEU A 37 15.66 1.08 -19.98
CA LEU A 37 15.33 -0.35 -20.01
C LEU A 37 14.17 -0.69 -20.96
N GLN A 38 13.18 0.20 -21.08
CA GLN A 38 12.08 0.02 -22.04
C GLN A 38 12.56 -0.06 -23.50
N SER A 39 13.69 0.58 -23.82
CA SER A 39 14.31 0.51 -25.15
C SER A 39 15.30 -0.64 -25.31
N GLU A 40 16.04 -0.97 -24.24
CA GLU A 40 17.09 -1.98 -24.25
C GLU A 40 16.55 -3.41 -24.12
N ASP A 41 15.62 -3.62 -23.19
CA ASP A 41 14.94 -4.90 -22.95
C ASP A 41 13.46 -4.68 -22.59
N PRO A 42 12.59 -4.58 -23.62
CA PRO A 42 11.16 -4.38 -23.42
C PRO A 42 10.49 -5.52 -22.62
N ALA A 43 11.02 -6.75 -22.70
CA ALA A 43 10.45 -7.89 -22.00
C ALA A 43 10.70 -7.78 -20.49
N LEU A 44 11.92 -7.42 -20.10
CA LEU A 44 12.26 -7.15 -18.71
C LEU A 44 11.52 -5.94 -18.16
N ALA A 45 11.43 -4.84 -18.92
CA ALA A 45 10.66 -3.67 -18.54
C ALA A 45 9.18 -4.01 -18.29
N SER A 46 8.56 -4.80 -19.18
CA SER A 46 7.18 -5.28 -19.02
C SER A 46 7.00 -6.15 -17.77
N ALA A 47 7.98 -7.03 -17.48
CA ALA A 47 7.95 -7.86 -16.29
C ALA A 47 8.02 -7.02 -15.00
N LEU A 48 8.87 -5.98 -14.97
CA LEU A 48 8.95 -5.04 -13.84
C LEU A 48 7.65 -4.26 -13.65
N LEU A 49 7.09 -3.70 -14.73
CA LEU A 49 5.81 -3.00 -14.68
C LEU A 49 4.70 -3.91 -14.13
N ARG A 50 4.64 -5.17 -14.56
CA ARG A 50 3.68 -6.15 -14.04
C ARG A 50 3.90 -6.41 -12.54
N ALA A 51 5.15 -6.52 -12.08
CA ALA A 51 5.46 -6.67 -10.67
C ALA A 51 5.04 -5.44 -9.83
N PHE A 52 5.19 -4.23 -10.37
CA PHE A 52 4.72 -2.99 -9.73
C PHE A 52 3.20 -2.99 -9.59
N THR A 53 2.48 -3.29 -10.67
CA THR A 53 1.01 -3.37 -10.66
C THR A 53 0.49 -4.39 -9.65
N HIS A 54 1.11 -5.58 -9.55
CA HIS A 54 0.74 -6.57 -8.54
C HIS A 54 0.96 -6.06 -7.11
N THR A 55 2.08 -5.38 -6.86
CA THR A 55 2.39 -4.79 -5.56
C THR A 55 1.36 -3.73 -5.17
N LEU A 56 1.03 -2.83 -6.09
CA LEU A 56 0.03 -1.78 -5.87
C LEU A 56 -1.37 -2.35 -5.64
N ALA A 57 -1.80 -3.31 -6.46
CA ALA A 57 -3.10 -3.96 -6.31
C ALA A 57 -3.22 -4.76 -5.00
N ALA A 58 -2.11 -5.34 -4.51
CA ALA A 58 -2.09 -5.97 -3.19
C ALA A 58 -2.25 -4.94 -2.07
N ARG A 59 -1.56 -3.79 -2.18
CA ARG A 59 -1.65 -2.70 -1.19
C ARG A 59 -3.04 -2.07 -1.11
N VAL A 60 -3.70 -1.83 -2.24
CA VAL A 60 -5.08 -1.29 -2.26
C VAL A 60 -6.02 -2.25 -1.51
N ARG A 61 -5.96 -3.54 -1.81
CA ARG A 61 -6.79 -4.54 -1.13
C ARG A 61 -6.50 -4.64 0.37
N ASP A 62 -5.23 -4.57 0.78
CA ASP A 62 -4.84 -4.54 2.19
C ASP A 62 -5.27 -3.25 2.91
N ALA A 63 -5.29 -2.11 2.21
CA ALA A 63 -5.83 -0.87 2.75
C ALA A 63 -7.35 -0.98 2.94
N ASP A 64 -8.08 -1.51 1.95
CA ASP A 64 -9.52 -1.72 2.03
C ASP A 64 -9.90 -2.64 3.20
N THR A 65 -9.17 -3.75 3.39
CA THR A 65 -9.44 -4.67 4.51
C THR A 65 -9.18 -4.00 5.86
N ARG A 66 -8.15 -3.17 5.98
CA ARG A 66 -7.88 -2.41 7.21
C ARG A 66 -8.96 -1.38 7.51
N ILE A 67 -9.43 -0.66 6.49
CA ILE A 67 -10.53 0.30 6.63
C ILE A 67 -11.81 -0.40 7.08
N ALA A 68 -12.13 -1.55 6.49
CA ALA A 68 -13.29 -2.35 6.89
C ALA A 68 -13.19 -2.85 8.34
N ALA A 69 -12.00 -3.33 8.76
CA ALA A 69 -11.80 -3.78 10.13
C ALA A 69 -11.99 -2.65 11.16
N VAL A 70 -11.54 -1.43 10.85
CA VAL A 70 -11.74 -0.25 11.71
C VAL A 70 -13.22 0.12 11.80
N SER A 71 -13.94 0.12 10.68
CA SER A 71 -15.36 0.50 10.66
C SER A 71 -16.23 -0.51 11.41
N GLU A 72 -15.94 -1.81 11.30
CA GLU A 72 -16.62 -2.85 12.08
C GLU A 72 -16.38 -2.71 13.58
N GLY A 73 -15.15 -2.37 13.99
CA GLY A 73 -14.81 -2.11 15.39
C GLY A 73 -15.66 -0.99 15.99
N TRP A 74 -15.79 0.13 15.28
CA TRP A 74 -16.63 1.25 15.70
C TRP A 74 -18.12 0.87 15.77
N SER A 75 -18.62 0.09 14.82
CA SER A 75 -20.01 -0.37 14.85
C SER A 75 -20.31 -1.25 16.07
N ARG A 76 -19.38 -2.13 16.44
CA ARG A 76 -19.49 -2.98 17.64
C ARG A 76 -19.45 -2.17 18.92
N GLU A 77 -18.56 -1.19 19.02
CA GLU A 77 -18.44 -0.31 20.18
C GLU A 77 -19.70 0.54 20.36
N GLN A 78 -20.21 1.16 19.30
CA GLN A 78 -21.45 1.95 19.33
C GLN A 78 -22.66 1.10 19.74
N SER A 79 -22.77 -0.12 19.21
CA SER A 79 -23.82 -1.06 19.60
C SER A 79 -23.72 -1.43 21.08
N ALA A 80 -22.52 -1.69 21.60
CA ALA A 80 -22.30 -1.99 23.01
C ALA A 80 -22.64 -0.81 23.94
N VAL A 81 -22.36 0.43 23.50
CA VAL A 81 -22.76 1.65 24.22
C VAL A 81 -24.28 1.73 24.32
N VAL A 82 -25.00 1.57 23.19
CA VAL A 82 -26.47 1.60 23.14
C VAL A 82 -27.08 0.55 24.07
N TRP A 83 -26.59 -0.69 24.02
CA TRP A 83 -27.08 -1.74 24.91
C TRP A 83 -26.82 -1.43 26.39
N ARG A 84 -25.67 -0.83 26.72
CA ARG A 84 -25.32 -0.46 28.09
C ARG A 84 -26.23 0.65 28.64
N THR A 85 -26.55 1.68 27.84
CA THR A 85 -27.47 2.74 28.28
C THR A 85 -28.90 2.24 28.41
N LEU A 86 -29.36 1.36 27.52
CA LEU A 86 -30.70 0.77 27.62
C LEU A 86 -30.87 -0.10 28.88
N TRP A 87 -29.84 -0.84 29.27
CA TRP A 87 -29.86 -1.67 30.48
C TRP A 87 -29.80 -0.87 31.80
N LEU A 88 -29.15 0.30 31.80
CA LEU A 88 -29.07 1.16 32.98
C LEU A 88 -30.33 2.03 33.18
N ALA A 89 -31.17 2.13 32.15
CA ALA A 89 -32.41 2.93 32.16
C ALA A 89 -33.67 2.12 32.53
N SER A 90 -33.54 0.81 32.79
CA SER A 90 -34.61 -0.13 33.17
C SER A 90 -34.44 -0.64 34.59
#